data_AF-A0A4Z1R078-F1
#
_entry.id   AF-A0A4Z1R078-F1
#
_cell.length_a   1.000
_cell.length_b   1.000
_cell.length_c   1.000
_cell.angle_alpha   90.00
_cell.angle_beta   90.00
_cell.angle_gamma   90.00
#
_symmetry.space_group_name_H-M   'P 1'
#
loop_
_entity.id
_entity.type
_entity.pdbx_description
1 polymer ?
#
loop_
_entity_poly.entity_id
_entity_poly.type
_entity_poly.pdbx_seq_one_letter_code
_entity_poly.pdbx_strand_id
1 'polypeptide(L)'
;MSATQQISESPQLLAAVVAASTAFTLWILGQFVAVGVGFWKKSREKEKFIRSLYAEIDFNTADMAIFLAAPISYVTFRERIMENKDFVPHITDARHTHFYLKNIDSISATGREYIGDVVYFYGVLDKIRAKIDGIYRKSFTNISLEGRESAIRSLYEHAEEAKKTGENLLQTMERKYRGYKLKRKIRSPGISKKQKAPKP
;
A
#
# COMPACT_ATOMS: atom_id res chain seq x y z
N MET A 1 -39.72 20.12 66.81
CA MET A 1 -40.33 19.04 65.98
C MET A 1 -39.47 18.91 64.75
N SER A 2 -38.86 17.73 64.58
CA SER A 2 -37.62 17.57 63.84
C SER A 2 -37.84 17.49 62.32
N ALA A 3 -37.01 18.22 61.57
CA ALA A 3 -36.87 18.16 60.11
C ALA A 3 -36.45 16.77 59.58
N THR A 4 -36.22 15.79 60.46
CA THR A 4 -35.88 14.40 60.14
C THR A 4 -37.09 13.52 59.83
N GLN A 5 -38.33 13.97 60.06
CA GLN A 5 -39.53 13.12 59.88
C GLN A 5 -40.21 13.20 58.51
N GLN A 6 -39.81 14.11 57.62
CA GLN A 6 -40.42 14.22 56.28
C GLN A 6 -39.82 13.28 55.22
N ILE A 7 -38.78 12.51 55.54
CA ILE A 7 -38.15 11.57 54.60
C ILE A 7 -38.99 10.29 54.43
N SER A 8 -40.01 10.05 55.27
CA SER A 8 -40.86 8.84 55.17
C SER A 8 -42.09 8.98 54.28
N GLU A 9 -42.34 10.14 53.66
CA GLU A 9 -43.51 10.31 52.81
C GLU A 9 -43.16 10.10 51.33
N SER A 10 -43.80 9.08 50.74
CA SER A 10 -43.77 8.64 49.34
C SER A 10 -42.61 7.68 48.94
N PRO A 11 -42.76 6.37 49.24
CA PRO A 11 -41.94 5.30 48.62
C PRO A 11 -41.83 5.39 47.09
N GLN A 12 -42.77 6.07 46.43
CA GLN A 12 -42.74 6.39 45.01
C GLN A 12 -41.61 7.36 44.62
N LEU A 13 -41.33 8.40 45.41
CA LEU A 13 -40.22 9.33 45.16
C LEU A 13 -38.87 8.64 45.37
N LEU A 14 -38.77 7.81 46.40
CA LEU A 14 -37.56 7.03 46.67
C LEU A 14 -37.32 5.99 45.57
N ALA A 15 -38.36 5.30 45.11
CA ALA A 15 -38.30 4.41 43.96
C ALA A 15 -37.92 5.15 42.66
N ALA A 16 -38.43 6.35 42.43
CA ALA A 16 -38.09 7.16 41.26
C ALA A 16 -36.62 7.62 41.28
N VAL A 17 -36.11 8.05 42.44
CA VAL A 17 -34.69 8.43 42.60
C VAL A 17 -33.78 7.23 42.42
N VAL A 18 -34.15 6.06 42.96
CA VAL A 18 -33.41 4.80 42.75
C VAL A 18 -33.45 4.41 41.27
N ALA A 19 -34.62 4.43 40.62
CA ALA A 19 -34.74 4.09 39.20
C ALA A 19 -33.92 5.05 38.30
N ALA A 20 -33.98 6.36 38.56
CA ALA A 20 -33.23 7.37 37.81
C ALA A 20 -31.72 7.22 37.99
N SER A 21 -31.25 7.00 39.22
CA SER A 21 -29.83 6.76 39.51
C SER A 21 -29.33 5.44 38.90
N THR A 22 -30.14 4.40 38.91
CA THR A 22 -29.81 3.11 38.27
C THR A 22 -29.72 3.26 36.75
N ALA A 23 -30.70 3.94 36.13
CA ALA A 23 -30.69 4.22 34.70
C ALA A 23 -29.49 5.07 34.27
N PHE A 24 -29.15 6.10 35.06
CA PHE A 24 -27.98 6.95 34.82
C PHE A 24 -26.67 6.16 34.93
N THR A 25 -26.55 5.28 35.93
CA THR A 25 -25.37 4.41 36.12
C THR A 25 -25.22 3.43 34.96
N LEU A 26 -26.32 2.82 34.51
CA LEU A 26 -26.34 1.94 33.34
C LEU A 26 -25.96 2.69 32.06
N TRP A 27 -26.43 3.93 31.90
CA TRP A 27 -26.07 4.77 30.76
C TRP A 27 -24.56 5.10 30.76
N ILE A 28 -24.00 5.49 31.91
CA ILE A 28 -22.55 5.74 32.05
C ILE A 28 -21.74 4.47 31.74
N LEU A 29 -22.13 3.32 32.28
CA LEU A 29 -21.46 2.04 31.95
C LEU A 29 -21.53 1.75 30.45
N GLY A 30 -22.68 1.98 29.83
CA GLY A 30 -22.89 1.86 28.39
C GLY A 30 -21.94 2.76 27.59
N GLN A 31 -21.72 4.00 28.02
CA GLN A 31 -20.76 4.91 27.39
C GLN A 31 -19.32 4.38 27.49
N PHE A 32 -18.89 3.88 28.65
CA PHE A 32 -17.55 3.31 28.81
C PHE A 32 -17.34 2.08 27.91
N VAL A 33 -18.33 1.18 27.83
CA VAL A 33 -18.29 0.02 26.94
C VAL A 33 -18.25 0.47 25.47
N ALA A 34 -19.08 1.43 25.06
CA ALA A 34 -19.11 1.95 23.70
C ALA A 34 -17.76 2.59 23.30
N VAL A 35 -17.15 3.36 24.19
CA VAL A 35 -15.82 3.95 23.99
C VAL A 35 -14.78 2.84 23.84
N GLY A 36 -14.77 1.85 24.73
CA GLY A 36 -13.86 0.71 24.66
C GLY A 36 -13.98 -0.07 23.34
N VAL A 37 -15.20 -0.45 22.96
CA VAL A 37 -15.47 -1.14 21.68
C VAL A 37 -15.03 -0.28 20.50
N GLY A 38 -15.26 1.04 20.55
CA GLY A 38 -14.80 1.99 19.53
C GLY A 38 -13.28 2.02 19.35
N PHE A 39 -12.51 2.01 20.44
CA PHE A 39 -11.04 1.92 20.38
C PHE A 39 -10.57 0.61 19.76
N TRP A 40 -11.16 -0.51 20.16
CA TRP A 40 -10.83 -1.83 19.60
C TRP A 40 -11.14 -1.93 18.10
N LYS A 41 -12.29 -1.39 17.68
CA LYS A 41 -12.68 -1.32 16.28
C LYS A 41 -11.68 -0.50 15.46
N LYS A 42 -11.34 0.71 15.92
CA LYS A 42 -10.34 1.57 15.27
C LYS A 42 -8.96 0.89 15.17
N SER A 43 -8.53 0.19 16.20
CA SER A 43 -7.27 -0.55 16.19
C SER A 43 -7.26 -1.66 15.14
N ARG A 44 -8.35 -2.44 15.05
CA ARG A 44 -8.50 -3.50 14.01
C ARG A 44 -8.56 -2.93 12.60
N GLU A 45 -9.23 -1.79 12.40
CA GLU A 45 -9.30 -1.11 11.11
C GLU A 45 -7.92 -0.60 10.69
N LYS A 46 -7.16 -0.01 11.61
CA LYS A 46 -5.78 0.40 11.39
C LYS A 46 -4.88 -0.79 11.04
N GLU A 47 -4.99 -1.91 11.75
CA GLU A 47 -4.23 -3.12 11.45
C GLU A 47 -4.54 -3.64 10.04
N LYS A 48 -5.82 -3.76 9.68
CA LYS A 48 -6.24 -4.18 8.33
C LYS A 48 -5.69 -3.24 7.27
N PHE A 49 -5.76 -1.94 7.51
CA PHE A 49 -5.22 -0.92 6.62
C PHE A 49 -3.72 -1.13 6.36
N ILE A 50 -2.94 -1.27 7.43
CA ILE A 50 -1.49 -1.44 7.34
C ILE A 50 -1.12 -2.75 6.64
N ARG A 51 -1.84 -3.85 6.93
CA ARG A 51 -1.61 -5.15 6.28
C ARG A 51 -1.92 -5.10 4.78
N SER A 52 -2.99 -4.42 4.39
CA SER A 52 -3.36 -4.25 2.99
C SER A 52 -2.36 -3.37 2.24
N LEU A 53 -1.93 -2.25 2.84
CA LEU A 53 -0.90 -1.38 2.27
C LEU A 53 0.41 -2.16 2.09
N TYR A 54 0.83 -2.89 3.13
CA TYR A 54 2.01 -3.73 3.09
C TYR A 54 1.95 -4.75 1.96
N ALA A 55 0.81 -5.45 1.81
CA ALA A 55 0.63 -6.45 0.77
C ALA A 55 0.70 -5.85 -0.65
N GLU A 56 0.18 -4.64 -0.86
CA GLU A 56 0.28 -3.94 -2.13
C GLU A 56 1.71 -3.49 -2.44
N ILE A 57 2.43 -2.94 -1.45
CA ILE A 57 3.84 -2.58 -1.60
C ILE A 57 4.68 -3.83 -1.89
N ASP A 58 4.48 -4.93 -1.16
CA ASP A 58 5.18 -6.21 -1.40
C ASP A 58 4.89 -6.75 -2.80
N PHE A 59 3.65 -6.62 -3.27
CA PHE A 59 3.27 -7.03 -4.61
C PHE A 59 4.08 -6.29 -5.67
N ASN A 60 4.04 -4.95 -5.65
CA ASN A 60 4.72 -4.14 -6.65
C ASN A 60 6.25 -4.26 -6.54
N THR A 61 6.79 -4.34 -5.33
CA THR A 61 8.23 -4.51 -5.09
C THR A 61 8.74 -5.82 -5.67
N ALA A 62 8.01 -6.92 -5.44
CA ALA A 62 8.36 -8.22 -6.00
C ALA A 62 8.23 -8.24 -7.53
N ASP A 63 7.22 -7.56 -8.08
CA ASP A 63 7.04 -7.43 -9.53
C ASP A 63 8.20 -6.67 -10.19
N MET A 64 8.65 -5.56 -9.57
CA MET A 64 9.84 -4.84 -10.02
C MET A 64 11.09 -5.73 -9.98
N ALA A 65 11.27 -6.53 -8.92
CA ALA A 65 12.38 -7.47 -8.83
C ALA A 65 12.36 -8.52 -9.95
N ILE A 66 11.17 -9.01 -10.33
CA ILE A 66 11.01 -9.95 -11.46
C ILE A 66 11.33 -9.25 -12.79
N PHE A 67 10.82 -8.04 -13.00
CA PHE A 67 11.12 -7.25 -14.20
C PHE A 67 12.62 -6.98 -14.36
N LEU A 68 13.31 -6.68 -13.25
CA LEU A 68 14.76 -6.43 -13.23
C LEU A 68 15.60 -7.70 -13.38
N ALA A 69 15.04 -8.89 -13.13
CA ALA A 69 15.78 -10.16 -13.24
C ALA A 69 16.03 -10.58 -14.70
N ALA A 70 15.28 -10.04 -15.66
CA ALA A 70 15.43 -10.33 -17.09
C ALA A 70 15.46 -9.02 -17.92
N PRO A 71 16.53 -8.21 -17.78
CA PRO A 71 16.64 -6.94 -18.49
C PRO A 71 16.81 -7.18 -20.00
N ILE A 72 16.22 -6.31 -20.81
CA ILE A 72 16.45 -6.29 -22.26
C ILE A 72 17.93 -5.97 -22.52
N SER A 73 18.60 -6.79 -23.33
CA SER A 73 19.95 -6.50 -23.83
C SER A 73 19.90 -5.26 -24.73
N TYR A 74 20.64 -4.20 -24.36
CA TYR A 74 20.72 -2.98 -25.16
C TYR A 74 21.34 -3.22 -26.54
N VAL A 75 22.28 -4.17 -26.65
CA VAL A 75 22.89 -4.56 -27.92
C VAL A 75 21.83 -5.15 -28.84
N THR A 76 21.09 -6.16 -28.35
CA THR A 76 20.01 -6.81 -29.09
C THR A 76 18.88 -5.83 -29.42
N PHE A 77 18.59 -4.90 -28.52
CA PHE A 77 17.61 -3.85 -28.75
C PHE A 77 18.01 -2.93 -29.91
N ARG A 78 19.29 -2.50 -29.96
CA ARG A 78 19.81 -1.70 -31.07
C ARG A 78 19.75 -2.44 -32.39
N GLU A 79 20.19 -3.68 -32.43
CA GLU A 79 20.15 -4.54 -33.63
C GLU A 79 18.72 -4.64 -34.17
N ARG A 80 17.74 -4.89 -33.29
CA ARG A 80 16.31 -4.97 -33.67
C ARG A 80 15.75 -3.66 -34.22
N ILE A 81 16.17 -2.51 -33.71
CA ILE A 81 15.74 -1.19 -34.24
C ILE A 81 16.40 -0.91 -35.59
N MET A 82 17.66 -1.31 -35.77
CA MET A 82 18.36 -1.15 -37.05
C MET A 82 17.72 -1.99 -38.16
N GLU A 83 17.28 -3.22 -37.82
CA GLU A 83 16.53 -4.10 -38.72
C GLU A 83 15.10 -3.61 -38.99
N ASN A 84 14.42 -3.11 -37.95
CA ASN A 84 13.06 -2.61 -38.03
C ASN A 84 12.94 -1.27 -37.28
N LYS A 85 12.89 -0.17 -38.04
CA LYS A 85 12.76 1.19 -37.47
C LYS A 85 11.47 1.39 -36.67
N ASP A 86 10.43 0.60 -36.92
CA ASP A 86 9.16 0.65 -36.19
C ASP A 86 9.10 -0.34 -35.02
N PHE A 87 10.23 -0.99 -34.68
CA PHE A 87 10.30 -1.88 -33.54
C PHE A 87 10.01 -1.14 -32.21
N VAL A 88 9.04 -1.67 -31.48
CA VAL A 88 8.68 -1.25 -30.11
C VAL A 88 8.75 -2.48 -29.21
N PRO A 89 9.53 -2.45 -28.11
CA PRO A 89 9.63 -3.58 -27.21
C PRO A 89 8.31 -3.74 -26.44
N HIS A 90 7.88 -4.98 -26.25
CA HIS A 90 6.74 -5.25 -25.39
C HIS A 90 7.16 -5.19 -23.92
N ILE A 91 6.50 -4.30 -23.18
CA ILE A 91 6.67 -4.11 -21.73
C ILE A 91 5.29 -4.15 -21.09
N THR A 92 5.11 -5.05 -20.12
CA THR A 92 3.85 -5.24 -19.41
C THR A 92 3.78 -4.31 -18.20
N ASP A 93 2.69 -3.56 -18.06
CA ASP A 93 2.33 -2.86 -16.82
C ASP A 93 1.36 -3.72 -16.01
N ALA A 94 1.84 -4.32 -14.91
CA ALA A 94 1.05 -5.15 -14.01
C ALA A 94 0.94 -4.54 -12.59
N ARG A 95 1.15 -3.22 -12.46
CA ARG A 95 1.14 -2.54 -11.16
C ARG A 95 -0.22 -2.63 -10.47
N HIS A 96 -0.17 -2.73 -9.15
CA HIS A 96 -1.35 -2.73 -8.30
C HIS A 96 -1.34 -1.49 -7.41
N THR A 97 -2.14 -0.46 -7.71
CA THR A 97 -2.16 0.82 -6.96
C THR A 97 -3.53 1.15 -6.35
N HIS A 98 -4.51 0.26 -6.51
CA HIS A 98 -5.90 0.51 -6.18
C HIS A 98 -6.13 0.76 -4.69
N PHE A 99 -5.42 0.02 -3.83
CA PHE A 99 -5.57 0.17 -2.40
C PHE A 99 -5.04 1.53 -1.94
N TYR A 100 -3.84 1.90 -2.37
CA TYR A 100 -3.26 3.21 -2.08
C TYR A 100 -4.17 4.36 -2.54
N LEU A 101 -4.59 4.35 -3.82
CA LEU A 101 -5.38 5.44 -4.39
C LEU A 101 -6.72 5.64 -3.66
N LYS A 102 -7.38 4.54 -3.28
CA LYS A 102 -8.66 4.61 -2.54
C LYS A 102 -8.53 5.15 -1.12
N ASN A 103 -7.33 5.15 -0.55
CA ASN A 103 -7.14 5.44 0.86
C ASN A 103 -6.06 6.48 1.13
N ILE A 104 -5.69 7.28 0.13
CA ILE A 104 -4.60 8.26 0.25
C ILE A 104 -4.86 9.26 1.39
N ASP A 105 -6.11 9.68 1.58
CA ASP A 105 -6.52 10.59 2.65
C ASP A 105 -6.29 9.97 4.06
N SER A 106 -6.36 8.65 4.14
CA SER A 106 -6.21 7.87 5.38
C SER A 106 -4.75 7.48 5.67
N ILE A 107 -3.81 7.73 4.75
CA ILE A 107 -2.39 7.40 4.95
C ILE A 107 -1.79 8.18 6.11
N SER A 108 -2.25 9.42 6.35
CA SER A 108 -1.89 10.24 7.50
C SER A 108 -2.07 9.52 8.85
N ALA A 109 -3.06 8.63 8.96
CA ALA A 109 -3.36 7.85 10.18
C ALA A 109 -2.32 6.77 10.50
N THR A 110 -1.39 6.50 9.57
CA THR A 110 -0.42 5.43 9.73
C THR A 110 0.88 5.86 10.40
N GLY A 111 1.17 7.16 10.44
CA GLY A 111 2.26 7.74 11.22
C GLY A 111 3.31 8.42 10.34
N ARG A 112 3.74 9.61 10.76
CA ARG A 112 4.44 10.60 9.92
C ARG A 112 5.74 10.14 9.26
N GLU A 113 6.39 9.15 9.86
CA GLU A 113 7.79 8.81 9.62
C GLU A 113 8.07 8.10 8.29
N TYR A 114 7.08 7.42 7.67
CA TYR A 114 7.27 6.69 6.41
C TYR A 114 6.24 7.07 5.33
N ILE A 115 5.38 8.07 5.59
CA ILE A 115 4.39 8.56 4.61
C ILE A 115 5.08 9.12 3.38
N GLY A 116 6.16 9.88 3.58
CA GLY A 116 6.97 10.44 2.50
C GLY A 116 7.45 9.34 1.55
N ASP A 117 8.00 8.26 2.11
CA ASP A 117 8.49 7.11 1.34
C ASP A 117 7.35 6.38 0.62
N VAL A 118 6.16 6.25 1.24
CA VAL A 118 4.98 5.65 0.58
C VAL A 118 4.56 6.49 -0.62
N VAL A 119 4.39 7.80 -0.43
CA VAL A 119 4.03 8.71 -1.53
C VAL A 119 5.11 8.69 -2.62
N TYR A 120 6.39 8.65 -2.23
CA TYR A 120 7.50 8.54 -3.15
C TYR A 120 7.44 7.26 -3.98
N PHE A 121 7.24 6.11 -3.34
CA PHE A 121 7.13 4.81 -3.99
C PHE A 121 6.04 4.79 -5.07
N TYR A 122 4.83 5.23 -4.73
CA TYR A 122 3.73 5.30 -5.70
C TYR A 122 3.96 6.36 -6.78
N GLY A 123 4.63 7.46 -6.45
CA GLY A 123 5.07 8.44 -7.44
C GLY A 123 6.06 7.88 -8.46
N VAL A 124 7.03 7.06 -8.02
CA VAL A 124 7.97 6.37 -8.93
C VAL A 124 7.22 5.33 -9.78
N LEU A 125 6.27 4.60 -9.21
CA LEU A 125 5.42 3.69 -9.98
C LEU A 125 4.66 4.43 -11.09
N ASP A 126 4.12 5.63 -10.84
CA ASP A 126 3.44 6.42 -11.87
C ASP A 126 4.41 7.00 -12.92
N LYS A 127 5.65 7.33 -12.55
CA LYS A 127 6.69 7.66 -13.54
C LYS A 127 6.99 6.47 -14.46
N ILE A 128 7.08 5.26 -13.92
CA ILE A 128 7.27 4.02 -14.70
C ILE A 128 6.12 3.86 -15.69
N ARG A 129 4.87 4.02 -15.25
CA ARG A 129 3.69 4.00 -16.14
C ARG A 129 3.83 4.97 -17.29
N ALA A 130 4.09 6.24 -16.98
CA ALA A 130 4.17 7.29 -17.98
C ALA A 130 5.26 7.00 -19.02
N LYS A 131 6.37 6.35 -18.61
CA LYS A 131 7.43 5.89 -19.52
C LYS A 131 6.96 4.73 -20.39
N ILE A 132 6.29 3.72 -19.83
CA ILE A 132 5.71 2.60 -20.58
C ILE A 132 4.71 3.13 -21.62
N ASP A 133 3.78 3.98 -21.19
CA ASP A 133 2.81 4.64 -22.09
C ASP A 133 3.52 5.46 -23.18
N GLY A 134 4.62 6.13 -22.83
CA GLY A 134 5.45 6.89 -23.76
C GLY A 134 6.13 6.03 -24.84
N ILE A 135 6.57 4.83 -24.48
CA ILE A 135 7.19 3.86 -25.41
C ILE A 135 6.19 3.38 -26.47
N TYR A 136 4.92 3.22 -26.10
CA TYR A 136 3.86 2.79 -27.03
C TYR A 136 3.30 3.93 -27.90
N ARG A 137 3.78 5.18 -27.75
CA ARG A 137 3.37 6.30 -28.61
C ARG A 137 4.18 6.34 -29.89
N LYS A 138 3.56 6.84 -30.97
CA LYS A 138 4.24 7.09 -32.26
C LYS A 138 5.47 8.00 -32.13
N SER A 139 5.53 8.88 -31.14
CA SER A 139 6.70 9.72 -30.89
C SER A 139 7.96 8.90 -30.57
N PHE A 140 7.81 7.71 -29.98
CA PHE A 140 8.94 6.84 -29.67
C PHE A 140 9.64 6.32 -30.93
N THR A 141 8.90 6.03 -32.00
CA THR A 141 9.51 5.61 -33.27
C THR A 141 10.08 6.79 -34.08
N ASN A 142 9.82 8.03 -33.67
CA ASN A 142 10.33 9.22 -34.38
C ASN A 142 11.62 9.80 -33.77
N ILE A 143 12.05 9.34 -32.59
CA ILE A 143 13.30 9.80 -31.96
C ILE A 143 14.50 8.95 -32.39
N SER A 144 15.71 9.48 -32.14
CA SER A 144 16.97 8.81 -32.45
C SER A 144 17.13 7.48 -31.72
N LEU A 145 18.00 6.61 -32.25
CA LEU A 145 18.32 5.32 -31.63
C LEU A 145 18.79 5.50 -30.17
N GLU A 146 19.67 6.48 -29.94
CA GLU A 146 20.18 6.83 -28.62
C GLU A 146 19.06 7.31 -27.70
N GLY A 147 18.11 8.08 -28.24
CA GLY A 147 16.94 8.54 -27.49
C GLY A 147 16.03 7.40 -27.07
N ARG A 148 15.78 6.43 -27.96
CA ARG A 148 14.99 5.24 -27.65
C ARG A 148 15.66 4.38 -26.59
N GLU A 149 16.96 4.14 -26.72
CA GLU A 149 17.71 3.39 -25.72
C GLU A 149 17.72 4.11 -24.36
N SER A 150 17.92 5.42 -24.35
CA SER A 150 17.88 6.23 -23.13
C SER A 150 16.52 6.12 -22.43
N ALA A 151 15.42 6.11 -23.18
CA ALA A 151 14.08 5.91 -22.62
C ALA A 151 13.92 4.54 -21.95
N ILE A 152 14.42 3.47 -22.58
CA ILE A 152 14.41 2.12 -22.00
C ILE A 152 15.31 2.04 -20.78
N ARG A 153 16.53 2.60 -20.83
CA ARG A 153 17.44 2.62 -19.69
C ARG A 153 16.85 3.35 -18.50
N SER A 154 16.25 4.51 -18.75
CA SER A 154 15.59 5.31 -17.72
C SER A 154 14.40 4.57 -17.08
N LEU A 155 13.69 3.72 -17.83
CA LEU A 155 12.64 2.85 -17.28
C LEU A 155 13.24 1.86 -16.27
N TYR A 156 14.33 1.18 -16.61
CA TYR A 156 15.01 0.24 -15.71
C TYR A 156 15.58 0.93 -14.47
N GLU A 157 16.13 2.13 -14.60
CA GLU A 157 16.61 2.93 -13.45
C GLU A 157 15.48 3.23 -12.46
N HIS A 158 14.31 3.65 -12.95
CA HIS A 158 13.16 3.92 -12.10
C HIS A 158 12.58 2.64 -11.49
N ALA A 159 12.65 1.50 -12.20
CA ALA A 159 12.24 0.21 -11.65
C ALA A 159 13.15 -0.23 -10.49
N GLU A 160 14.48 -0.05 -10.61
CA GLU A 160 15.42 -0.35 -9.51
C GLU A 160 15.17 0.58 -8.32
N GLU A 161 14.92 1.86 -8.58
CA GLU A 161 14.56 2.84 -7.55
C GLU A 161 13.26 2.47 -6.82
N ALA A 162 12.21 2.08 -7.57
CA ALA A 162 10.95 1.63 -7.01
C ALA A 162 11.16 0.38 -6.13
N LYS A 163 11.90 -0.61 -6.63
CA LYS A 163 12.25 -1.82 -5.88
C LYS A 163 12.96 -1.47 -4.56
N LYS A 164 14.04 -0.68 -4.61
CA LYS A 164 14.82 -0.31 -3.42
C LYS A 164 13.97 0.45 -2.39
N THR A 165 13.14 1.38 -2.86
CA THR A 165 12.22 2.13 -2.00
C THR A 165 11.19 1.21 -1.36
N GLY A 166 10.60 0.30 -2.14
CA GLY A 166 9.66 -0.70 -1.67
C GLY A 166 10.25 -1.63 -0.62
N GLU A 167 11.48 -2.12 -0.81
CA GLU A 167 12.19 -2.96 0.16
C GLU A 167 12.44 -2.22 1.49
N ASN A 168 12.89 -0.98 1.43
CA ASN A 168 13.10 -0.14 2.61
C ASN A 168 11.79 0.13 3.37
N LEU A 169 10.70 0.38 2.64
CA LEU A 169 9.36 0.55 3.19
C LEU A 169 8.89 -0.69 3.92
N LEU A 170 8.99 -1.86 3.29
CA LEU A 170 8.57 -3.14 3.87
C LEU A 170 9.35 -3.43 5.15
N GLN A 171 10.67 -3.24 5.14
CA GLN A 171 11.51 -3.41 6.32
C GLN A 171 11.12 -2.44 7.46
N THR A 172 10.82 -1.19 7.11
CA THR A 172 10.37 -0.18 8.09
C THR A 172 9.02 -0.54 8.68
N MET A 173 8.07 -0.99 7.86
CA MET A 173 6.75 -1.43 8.30
C MET A 173 6.84 -2.68 9.20
N GLU A 174 7.66 -3.68 8.85
CA GLU A 174 7.89 -4.88 9.67
C GLU A 174 8.46 -4.52 11.05
N ARG A 175 9.44 -3.60 11.09
CA ARG A 175 10.07 -3.16 12.34
C ARG A 175 9.11 -2.36 13.22
N LYS A 176 8.26 -1.51 12.62
CA LYS A 176 7.33 -0.63 13.33
C LYS A 176 6.08 -1.38 13.81
N TYR A 177 5.59 -2.32 13.01
CA TYR A 177 4.36 -3.06 13.26
C TYR A 177 4.63 -4.54 13.57
N ARG A 178 5.58 -4.82 14.47
CA ARG A 178 5.93 -6.20 14.89
C ARG A 178 4.71 -7.01 15.34
N GLY A 179 3.76 -6.37 16.02
CA GLY A 179 2.51 -6.99 16.48
C GLY A 179 1.57 -7.45 15.35
N TYR A 180 1.70 -6.89 14.14
CA TYR A 180 0.83 -7.20 13.00
C TYR A 180 1.31 -8.42 12.19
N LYS A 181 2.44 -9.04 12.58
CA LYS A 181 2.98 -10.27 11.95
C LYS A 181 3.11 -10.15 10.42
N LEU A 182 3.55 -8.99 9.94
CA LEU A 182 3.83 -8.73 8.52
C LEU A 182 4.99 -9.62 8.06
N LYS A 183 4.85 -10.26 6.90
CA LYS A 183 5.89 -11.09 6.28
C LYS A 183 5.80 -10.98 4.76
N ARG A 184 6.94 -10.78 4.11
CA ARG A 184 7.05 -10.74 2.65
C ARG A 184 6.67 -12.09 2.06
N LYS A 185 5.97 -12.07 0.94
CA LYS A 185 5.68 -13.30 0.19
C LYS A 185 6.84 -13.60 -0.75
N ILE A 186 7.42 -14.79 -0.65
CA ILE A 186 8.39 -15.26 -1.63
C ILE A 186 7.65 -15.49 -2.95
N ARG A 187 8.01 -14.73 -3.99
CA ARG A 187 7.49 -14.93 -5.34
C ARG A 187 8.58 -15.51 -6.21
N SER A 188 8.31 -16.65 -6.83
CA SER A 188 9.16 -17.15 -7.90
C SER A 188 8.81 -16.40 -9.19
N PRO A 189 9.81 -15.97 -9.99
CA PRO A 189 9.52 -15.62 -11.37
C PRO A 189 8.85 -16.84 -11.99
N GLY A 190 7.68 -16.67 -12.63
CA GLY A 190 6.89 -17.75 -13.21
C GLY A 190 7.57 -18.54 -14.34
N ILE A 191 8.90 -18.42 -14.47
CA ILE A 191 9.75 -19.21 -15.34
C ILE A 191 9.75 -20.64 -14.78
N SER A 192 8.88 -21.46 -15.35
CA SER A 192 9.01 -22.92 -15.24
C SER A 192 10.47 -23.28 -15.53
N LYS A 193 11.12 -24.03 -14.64
CA LYS A 193 12.50 -24.55 -14.81
C LYS A 193 12.72 -25.32 -16.13
N LYS A 194 11.66 -25.55 -16.92
CA LYS A 194 11.68 -26.19 -18.25
C LYS A 194 11.88 -25.23 -19.43
N GLN A 195 11.83 -23.91 -19.25
CA GLN A 195 12.17 -22.94 -20.31
C GLN A 195 13.63 -22.48 -20.15
N LYS A 196 14.59 -23.41 -20.29
CA LYS A 196 15.96 -23.01 -20.64
C LYS A 196 15.93 -22.62 -22.12
N ALA A 197 16.46 -21.45 -22.43
CA ALA A 197 16.66 -20.98 -23.80
C ALA A 197 17.31 -22.08 -24.66
N PRO A 198 16.98 -22.20 -25.96
CA PRO A 198 17.75 -23.05 -26.86
C PRO A 198 19.20 -22.58 -26.80
N LYS A 199 20.12 -23.52 -26.58
CA LYS A 199 21.56 -23.23 -26.63
C LYS A 199 21.92 -22.72 -28.04
N PRO A 200 22.92 -21.82 -28.13
CA PRO A 200 23.43 -21.33 -29.42
C PRO A 200 23.92 -22.48 -30.30
#